data_AF-A0A2K2VL46-F1
#
_entry.id   AF-A0A2K2VL46-F1
#
_cell.length_a   1.000
_cell.length_b   1.000
_cell.length_c   1.000
_cell.angle_alpha   90.00
_cell.angle_beta   90.00
_cell.angle_gamma   90.00
#
_symmetry.space_group_name_H-M   'P 1'
#
loop_
_entity.id
_entity.type
_entity.pdbx_description
1 polymer ?
#
loop_
_entity_poly.entity_id
_entity_poly.type
_entity_poly.pdbx_seq_one_letter_code
_entity_poly.pdbx_strand_id
1 'polypeptide(L)'
;MAILDADYSALDYENLASSIGLKTKHMPILMKSFLDETTLLLEALEESIEHKEYDKIRLNAHAIKGSAGNLKFNEIYEMAKEIEFEAAKKNSDFEYKLYLEAIKRAMNTISLSSFV
;
A
#
# COMPACT_ATOMS: atom_id res chain seq x y z
N MET A 1 -0.38 11.76 13.22
CA MET A 1 1.08 11.58 13.12
C MET A 1 1.31 10.75 11.87
N ALA A 2 2.16 11.19 10.94
CA ALA A 2 2.39 10.40 9.72
C ALA A 2 3.04 9.07 10.12
N ILE A 3 2.38 7.95 9.80
CA ILE A 3 2.95 6.61 9.98
C ILE A 3 3.84 6.39 8.76
N LEU A 4 5.16 6.38 8.94
CA LEU A 4 6.14 6.32 7.83
C LEU A 4 7.15 5.17 7.99
N ASP A 5 6.96 4.36 9.03
CA ASP A 5 7.84 3.33 9.55
C ASP A 5 7.11 2.00 9.78
N ALA A 6 5.99 1.78 9.08
CA ALA A 6 5.22 0.54 9.16
C ALA A 6 6.08 -0.69 8.84
N ASP A 7 5.91 -1.75 9.63
CA ASP A 7 6.65 -3.00 9.54
C ASP A 7 5.69 -4.19 9.67
N TYR A 8 5.71 -5.05 8.65
CA TYR A 8 4.89 -6.25 8.50
C TYR A 8 5.72 -7.54 8.53
N SER A 9 6.97 -7.49 8.99
CA SER A 9 7.85 -8.66 9.09
C SER A 9 7.35 -9.72 10.08
N ALA A 10 6.54 -9.31 11.07
CA ALA A 10 5.94 -10.17 12.09
C ALA A 10 4.43 -10.45 11.86
N LEU A 11 3.97 -10.45 10.61
CA LEU A 11 2.57 -10.72 10.27
C LEU A 11 2.07 -12.07 10.80
N ASP A 12 0.92 -12.03 11.47
CA ASP A 12 0.15 -13.21 11.82
C ASP A 12 -0.86 -13.53 10.70
N TYR A 13 -0.48 -14.46 9.82
CA TYR A 13 -1.30 -14.83 8.67
C TYR A 13 -2.60 -15.57 9.04
N GLU A 14 -2.67 -16.22 10.19
CA GLU A 14 -3.90 -16.88 10.64
C GLU A 14 -4.93 -15.84 11.08
N ASN A 15 -4.50 -14.89 11.92
CA ASN A 15 -5.35 -13.80 12.36
C ASN A 15 -5.74 -12.90 11.18
N LEU A 16 -4.81 -12.60 10.27
CA LEU A 16 -5.10 -11.83 9.07
C LEU A 16 -6.19 -12.49 8.22
N ALA A 17 -6.03 -13.78 7.90
CA ALA A 17 -7.00 -14.56 7.13
C ALA A 17 -8.37 -14.59 7.81
N SER A 18 -8.40 -14.87 9.11
CA SER A 18 -9.63 -14.89 9.90
C SER A 18 -10.34 -13.54 9.87
N SER A 19 -9.58 -12.44 9.98
CA SER A 19 -10.11 -11.08 10.00
C SER A 19 -10.81 -10.68 8.69
N ILE A 20 -10.46 -11.32 7.57
CA ILE A 20 -11.07 -11.12 6.25
C ILE A 20 -11.99 -12.29 5.85
N GLY A 21 -12.32 -13.19 6.79
CA GLY A 21 -13.29 -14.28 6.58
C GLY A 21 -12.76 -15.44 5.74
N LEU A 22 -11.44 -15.64 5.71
CA LEU A 22 -10.77 -16.66 4.89
C LEU A 22 -9.95 -17.65 5.73
N LYS A 23 -9.58 -18.75 5.10
CA LYS A 23 -8.64 -19.74 5.65
C LYS A 23 -7.21 -19.38 5.26
N THR A 24 -6.25 -19.59 6.16
CA THR A 24 -4.81 -19.30 5.95
C THR A 24 -4.25 -19.89 4.66
N LYS A 25 -4.75 -21.06 4.22
CA LYS A 25 -4.36 -21.69 2.95
C LYS A 25 -4.58 -20.83 1.69
N HIS A 26 -5.43 -19.80 1.77
CA HIS A 26 -5.68 -18.86 0.69
C HIS A 26 -4.80 -17.61 0.74
N MET A 27 -4.07 -17.39 1.84
CA MET A 27 -3.21 -16.21 1.98
C MET A 27 -2.08 -16.15 0.95
N PRO A 28 -1.38 -17.24 0.57
CA PRO A 28 -0.27 -17.13 -0.39
C PRO A 28 -0.69 -16.49 -1.72
N ILE A 29 -1.84 -16.90 -2.27
CA ILE A 29 -2.34 -16.36 -3.54
C ILE A 29 -2.80 -14.90 -3.41
N LEU A 30 -3.44 -14.54 -2.30
CA LEU A 30 -3.89 -13.17 -2.05
C LEU A 30 -2.73 -12.21 -1.82
N MET A 31 -1.74 -12.63 -1.02
CA MET A 31 -0.53 -11.84 -0.78
C MET A 31 0.25 -11.67 -2.07
N LYS A 32 0.41 -12.73 -2.88
CA LYS A 32 1.05 -12.61 -4.18
C LYS A 32 0.31 -11.62 -5.09
N SER A 33 -1.01 -11.76 -5.24
CA SER A 33 -1.80 -10.82 -6.05
C SER A 33 -1.67 -9.38 -5.58
N PHE A 34 -1.68 -9.16 -4.26
CA PHE A 34 -1.48 -7.84 -3.68
C PHE A 34 -0.09 -7.26 -3.96
N LEU A 35 0.97 -8.05 -3.77
CA LEU A 35 2.35 -7.61 -4.04
C LEU A 35 2.55 -7.29 -5.53
N ASP A 36 2.09 -8.17 -6.42
CA ASP A 36 2.22 -8.01 -7.87
C ASP A 36 1.47 -6.75 -8.35
N GLU A 37 0.20 -6.57 -7.93
CA GLU A 37 -0.61 -5.40 -8.32
C GLU A 37 -0.05 -4.10 -7.73
N THR A 38 0.25 -4.09 -6.43
CA THR A 38 0.66 -2.88 -5.73
C THR A 38 2.03 -2.41 -6.19
N THR A 39 2.93 -3.31 -6.59
CA THR A 39 4.24 -2.94 -7.16
C THR A 39 4.07 -2.10 -8.42
N LEU A 40 3.21 -2.54 -9.36
CA LEU A 40 2.94 -1.80 -10.59
C LEU A 40 2.28 -0.44 -10.32
N LEU A 41 1.39 -0.38 -9.33
CA LEU A 41 0.75 0.88 -8.92
C LEU A 41 1.75 1.85 -8.28
N LEU A 42 2.73 1.36 -7.52
CA LEU A 42 3.77 2.19 -6.89
C LEU A 42 4.73 2.76 -7.94
N GLU A 43 5.09 2.01 -8.96
CA GLU A 43 5.88 2.49 -10.11
C GLU A 43 5.12 3.61 -10.85
N ALA A 44 3.84 3.39 -11.16
CA ALA A 44 2.99 4.39 -11.82
C ALA A 44 2.78 5.65 -10.94
N LEU A 45 2.66 5.48 -9.62
CA LEU A 45 2.55 6.57 -8.67
C LEU A 45 3.84 7.39 -8.62
N GLU A 46 5.00 6.74 -8.63
CA GLU A 46 6.30 7.41 -8.68
C GLU A 46 6.44 8.30 -9.92
N GLU A 47 6.17 7.75 -11.10
CA GLU A 47 6.20 8.51 -12.36
C GLU A 47 5.25 9.71 -12.31
N SER A 48 4.02 9.51 -11.81
CA SER A 48 3.01 10.57 -11.68
C SER A 48 3.46 11.67 -10.72
N ILE A 49 4.14 11.32 -9.62
CA ILE A 49 4.71 12.27 -8.64
C ILE A 49 5.82 13.10 -9.29
N GLU A 50 6.72 12.46 -10.04
CA GLU A 50 7.82 13.15 -10.73
C GLU A 50 7.33 14.19 -11.75
N HIS A 51 6.25 13.87 -12.46
CA HIS A 51 5.65 14.74 -13.46
C HIS A 51 4.56 15.67 -12.90
N LYS A 52 4.30 15.64 -11.58
CA LYS A 52 3.26 16.43 -10.90
C LYS A 52 1.86 16.24 -11.49
N GLU A 53 1.55 15.03 -11.94
CA GLU A 53 0.27 14.67 -12.55
C GLU A 53 -0.76 14.34 -11.46
N TYR A 54 -1.23 15.35 -10.71
CA TYR A 54 -2.08 15.19 -9.52
C TYR A 54 -3.31 14.29 -9.72
N ASP A 55 -3.95 14.34 -10.89
CA ASP A 55 -5.10 13.48 -11.16
C ASP A 55 -4.69 12.00 -11.26
N LYS A 56 -3.51 11.69 -11.82
CA LYS A 56 -2.95 10.33 -11.84
C LYS A 56 -2.43 9.91 -10.46
N ILE A 57 -1.78 10.81 -9.72
CA ILE A 57 -1.35 10.55 -8.33
C ILE A 57 -2.56 10.11 -7.51
N ARG A 58 -3.67 10.86 -7.60
CA ARG A 58 -4.92 10.55 -6.90
C ARG A 58 -5.46 9.17 -7.28
N LEU A 59 -5.51 8.85 -8.58
CA LEU A 59 -6.05 7.57 -9.07
C LEU A 59 -5.19 6.38 -8.65
N ASN A 60 -3.86 6.49 -8.77
CA ASN A 60 -2.94 5.42 -8.36
C ASN A 60 -3.00 5.20 -6.84
N ALA A 61 -3.02 6.28 -6.06
CA ALA A 61 -3.15 6.20 -4.60
C ALA A 61 -4.50 5.61 -4.16
N HIS A 62 -5.59 5.96 -4.85
CA HIS A 62 -6.91 5.35 -4.62
C HIS A 62 -6.89 3.84 -4.83
N ALA A 63 -6.23 3.36 -5.90
CA ALA A 63 -6.10 1.94 -6.17
C ALA A 63 -5.28 1.22 -5.09
N ILE A 64 -4.12 1.77 -4.71
CA ILE A 64 -3.28 1.21 -3.62
C ILE A 64 -4.07 1.15 -2.31
N LYS A 65 -4.81 2.21 -1.97
CA LYS A 65 -5.70 2.24 -0.80
C LYS A 65 -6.72 1.11 -0.84
N GLY A 66 -7.35 0.88 -1.99
CA GLY A 66 -8.29 -0.22 -2.20
C GLY A 66 -7.66 -1.60 -1.97
N SER A 67 -6.53 -1.87 -2.62
CA SER A 67 -5.81 -3.14 -2.49
C SER A 67 -5.34 -3.39 -1.06
N ALA A 68 -4.82 -2.37 -0.37
CA ALA A 68 -4.42 -2.46 1.04
C ALA A 68 -5.63 -2.69 1.97
N GLY A 69 -6.75 -2.02 1.72
CA GLY A 69 -7.98 -2.15 2.50
C GLY A 69 -8.58 -3.55 2.45
N ASN A 70 -8.53 -4.21 1.29
CA ASN A 70 -9.02 -5.58 1.12
C ASN A 70 -8.30 -6.60 2.00
N LEU A 71 -7.05 -6.31 2.37
CA LEU A 71 -6.19 -7.17 3.17
C LEU A 71 -5.86 -6.57 4.53
N LYS A 72 -6.50 -5.48 4.92
CA LYS A 72 -6.30 -4.78 6.20
C LYS A 72 -4.85 -4.36 6.48
N PHE A 73 -4.08 -4.02 5.45
CA PHE A 73 -2.80 -3.34 5.62
C PHE A 73 -3.05 -1.86 5.96
N ASN A 74 -3.49 -1.62 7.20
CA ASN A 74 -4.05 -0.34 7.64
C ASN A 74 -3.07 0.82 7.48
N GLU A 75 -1.79 0.59 7.73
CA GLU A 75 -0.76 1.63 7.62
C GLU A 75 -0.53 2.02 6.16
N ILE A 76 -0.53 1.05 5.24
CA ILE A 76 -0.45 1.31 3.79
C ILE A 76 -1.71 2.02 3.32
N TYR A 77 -2.87 1.57 3.79
CA TYR A 77 -4.16 2.20 3.52
C TYR A 77 -4.16 3.69 3.92
N GLU A 78 -3.73 4.01 5.14
CA GLU A 78 -3.71 5.39 5.63
C GLU A 78 -2.71 6.26 4.87
N MET A 79 -1.50 5.76 4.59
CA MET A 79 -0.52 6.49 3.77
C MET A 79 -1.05 6.78 2.36
N ALA A 80 -1.67 5.78 1.71
CA ALA A 80 -2.27 5.95 0.38
C ALA A 80 -3.46 6.90 0.41
N LYS A 81 -4.26 6.89 1.48
CA LYS A 81 -5.37 7.84 1.68
C LYS A 81 -4.89 9.28 1.78
N GLU A 82 -3.80 9.54 2.50
CA GLU A 82 -3.21 10.89 2.60
C GLU A 82 -2.69 11.36 1.24
N ILE A 83 -1.98 10.51 0.49
CA ILE A 83 -1.56 10.80 -0.89
C ILE A 83 -2.77 11.15 -1.77
N GLU A 84 -3.82 10.32 -1.74
CA GLU A 84 -5.04 10.54 -2.54
C GLU A 84 -5.71 11.87 -2.19
N PHE A 85 -5.84 12.18 -0.90
CA PHE A 85 -6.51 13.37 -0.41
C PHE A 85 -5.76 14.65 -0.79
N GLU A 86 -4.44 14.65 -0.64
CA GLU A 86 -3.61 15.82 -0.96
C GLU A 86 -3.48 16.01 -2.48
N ALA A 87 -3.42 14.93 -3.25
CA ALA A 87 -3.45 14.98 -4.71
C ALA A 87 -4.79 15.54 -5.23
N ALA A 88 -5.92 15.19 -4.60
CA ALA A 88 -7.23 15.75 -4.94
C ALA A 88 -7.30 17.28 -4.75
N LYS A 89 -6.51 17.83 -3.82
CA LYS A 89 -6.35 19.27 -3.61
C LYS A 89 -5.28 19.90 -4.49
N LYS A 90 -4.53 19.09 -5.25
CA LYS A 90 -3.34 19.49 -6.01
C LYS A 90 -2.29 20.19 -5.12
N ASN A 91 -2.18 19.75 -3.86
CA ASN A 91 -1.28 20.36 -2.89
C ASN A 91 0.18 20.10 -3.29
N SER A 92 0.93 21.11 -3.71
CA SER A 92 2.34 20.98 -4.09
C SER A 92 3.31 20.89 -2.91
N ASP A 93 2.87 21.27 -1.72
CA ASP A 93 3.70 21.33 -0.51
C ASP A 93 3.65 20.03 0.29
N PHE A 94 2.83 19.06 -0.15
CA PHE A 94 2.77 17.74 0.45
C PHE A 94 3.94 16.87 0.00
N GLU A 95 4.53 16.16 0.95
CA GLU A 95 5.70 15.29 0.74
C GLU A 95 5.33 13.95 0.10
N TYR A 96 4.77 13.94 -1.12
CA TYR A 96 4.31 12.71 -1.79
C TYR A 96 5.39 11.62 -1.86
N LYS A 97 6.64 12.02 -2.16
CA LYS A 97 7.78 11.09 -2.24
C LYS A 97 8.05 10.42 -0.89
N LEU A 98 7.91 11.14 0.22
CA LEU A 98 8.12 10.59 1.55
C LEU A 98 7.12 9.47 1.87
N TYR A 99 5.84 9.69 1.53
CA TYR A 99 4.78 8.70 1.73
C TYR A 99 4.94 7.51 0.76
N LEU A 100 5.27 7.75 -0.51
CA LEU A 100 5.57 6.69 -1.47
C LEU A 100 6.70 5.78 -0.96
N GLU A 101 7.81 6.37 -0.51
CA GLU A 101 8.94 5.60 -0.01
C GLU A 101 8.61 4.86 1.30
N ALA A 102 7.74 5.43 2.14
CA ALA A 102 7.25 4.72 3.32
C ALA A 102 6.39 3.51 2.95
N ILE A 103 5.50 3.63 1.95
CA ILE A 103 4.72 2.49 1.45
C ILE A 103 5.65 1.42 0.86
N LYS A 104 6.62 1.80 0.02
CA LYS A 104 7.61 0.86 -0.54
C LYS A 104 8.39 0.12 0.55
N ARG A 105 8.85 0.83 1.60
CA ARG A 105 9.52 0.20 2.75
C ARG A 105 8.61 -0.80 3.45
N ALA A 106 7.37 -0.41 3.75
CA ALA A 106 6.40 -1.29 4.38
C ALA A 106 6.13 -2.55 3.54
N MET A 107 5.94 -2.40 2.22
CA MET A 107 5.79 -3.51 1.28
C MET A 107 6.96 -4.49 1.33
N ASN A 108 8.20 -3.99 1.40
CA ASN A 108 9.41 -4.81 1.46
C ASN A 108 9.55 -5.62 2.77
N THR A 109 8.80 -5.30 3.81
CA THR A 109 8.78 -6.08 5.06
C THR A 109 7.83 -7.26 5.01
N ILE A 110 6.92 -7.32 4.02
CA ILE A 110 5.97 -8.43 3.86
C ILE A 110 6.72 -9.64 3.32
N SER A 111 6.80 -10.71 4.12
CA SER A 111 7.50 -11.94 3.72
C SER A 111 6.55 -13.07 3.34
N LEU A 112 6.68 -13.59 2.11
CA LEU A 112 5.98 -14.81 1.72
C LEU A 112 6.68 -16.11 2.18
N SER A 113 7.86 -16.02 2.80
CA SER A 113 8.64 -17.21 3.18
C SER A 113 7.94 -18.09 4.22
N SER A 114 6.97 -17.54 4.96
CA SER A 114 6.15 -18.27 5.93
C SER A 114 5.19 -19.28 5.31
N PHE A 115 5.09 -19.34 3.98
CA PHE A 115 4.21 -20.25 3.24
C PHE A 115 4.94 -21.33 2.43
N VAL A 116 6.28 -21.31 2.39
CA VAL A 116 7.12 -22.22 1.59
C VAL A 116 7.71 -23.31 2.48
#